data_AF-V4JBV1-F1
#
_entry.id   AF-V4JBV1-F1
#
_cell.length_a   1.000
_cell.length_b   1.000
_cell.length_c   1.000
_cell.angle_alpha   90.00
_cell.angle_beta   90.00
_cell.angle_gamma   90.00
#
_symmetry.space_group_name_H-M   'P 1'
#
loop_
_entity.id
_entity.type
_entity.pdbx_description
1 polymer ?
#
loop_
_entity_poly.entity_id
_entity_poly.type
_entity_poly.pdbx_seq_one_letter_code
_entity_poly.pdbx_strand_id
1 'polypeptide(L)'
;MHDWWLSLCAHALGATCFIPLPLVHYRQHGQNLIGAKGIRGLLVRPRRWGAWLSKMHCLYRVGYYQGRMLRERWPADSSPDLRVRRAELDRLLEQGARSGLGRCGVLLRCRVHAQHPALTLLLYAQALLLSPLGHEQSSAFTHGCHKRQRGEASQR
;
A
#
# COMPACT_ATOMS: atom_id res chain seq x y z
N MET A 1 0.28 -8.25 -2.77
CA MET A 1 -1.13 -8.30 -2.36
C MET A 1 -1.16 -8.96 -1.01
N HIS A 2 -1.50 -8.24 0.05
CA HIS A 2 -1.56 -8.79 1.42
C HIS A 2 -2.97 -9.28 1.69
N ASP A 3 -3.15 -10.33 2.48
CA ASP A 3 -4.46 -10.87 2.91
C ASP A 3 -5.43 -9.79 3.42
N TRP A 4 -4.94 -8.72 4.06
CA TRP A 4 -5.77 -7.59 4.49
C TRP A 4 -6.42 -6.83 3.34
N TRP A 5 -5.78 -6.75 2.17
CA TRP A 5 -6.39 -6.17 0.97
C TRP A 5 -7.58 -7.00 0.49
N LEU A 6 -7.45 -8.33 0.50
CA LEU A 6 -8.54 -9.23 0.12
C LEU A 6 -9.68 -9.17 1.13
N SER A 7 -9.37 -9.09 2.43
CA SER A 7 -10.38 -8.87 3.47
C SER A 7 -11.12 -7.55 3.28
N LEU A 8 -10.41 -6.47 2.91
CA LEU A 8 -11.04 -5.17 2.64
C LEU A 8 -11.96 -5.25 1.43
N CYS A 9 -11.53 -5.89 0.34
CA CYS A 9 -12.38 -6.12 -0.83
C CYS A 9 -13.61 -6.96 -0.49
N ALA A 10 -13.44 -8.06 0.25
CA ALA A 10 -14.54 -8.93 0.67
C ALA A 10 -15.55 -8.18 1.54
N HIS A 11 -15.07 -7.34 2.45
CA HIS A 11 -15.92 -6.53 3.32
C HIS A 11 -16.64 -5.40 2.57
N ALA A 12 -15.98 -4.80 1.56
CA ALA A 12 -16.57 -3.73 0.76
C ALA A 12 -17.60 -4.22 -0.27
N LEU A 13 -17.42 -5.44 -0.80
CA LEU A 13 -18.22 -5.99 -1.89
C LEU A 13 -19.22 -7.06 -1.42
N GLY A 14 -19.17 -7.48 -0.17
CA GLY A 14 -19.99 -8.57 0.35
C GLY A 14 -19.98 -8.65 1.87
N ALA A 15 -20.24 -9.84 2.40
CA ALA A 15 -20.24 -10.10 3.84
C ALA A 15 -19.01 -10.92 4.25
N THR A 16 -18.44 -10.56 5.40
CA THR A 16 -17.37 -11.31 6.04
C THR A 16 -17.89 -11.89 7.35
N CYS A 17 -17.72 -13.20 7.57
CA CYS A 17 -18.02 -13.85 8.84
C CYS A 17 -16.75 -14.42 9.46
N PHE A 18 -16.74 -14.50 10.79
CA PHE A 18 -15.68 -15.17 11.53
C PHE A 18 -16.12 -16.62 11.84
N ILE A 19 -15.27 -17.58 11.49
CA ILE A 19 -15.49 -18.99 11.81
C ILE A 19 -14.53 -19.37 12.95
N PRO A 20 -15.03 -19.64 14.17
CA PRO A 20 -14.20 -19.96 15.34
C PRO A 20 -13.68 -21.41 15.31
N LEU A 21 -13.22 -21.89 14.15
CA LEU A 21 -12.68 -23.24 13.95
C LEU A 21 -11.26 -23.14 13.38
N PRO A 22 -10.32 -24.02 13.79
CA PRO A 22 -8.96 -24.04 13.27
C PRO A 22 -8.92 -24.66 11.86
N LEU A 23 -9.45 -23.95 10.86
CA LEU A 23 -9.59 -24.44 9.49
C LEU A 23 -8.28 -24.35 8.67
N VAL A 24 -7.26 -23.68 9.19
CA VAL A 24 -5.98 -23.47 8.51
C VAL A 24 -4.86 -24.08 9.35
N HIS A 25 -4.24 -25.13 8.83
CA HIS A 25 -3.02 -25.69 9.41
C HIS A 25 -1.81 -24.89 8.93
N TYR A 26 -1.59 -23.72 9.54
CA TYR A 26 -0.48 -22.83 9.16
C TYR A 26 0.85 -23.37 9.69
N ARG A 27 1.71 -23.87 8.80
CA ARG A 27 3.06 -24.33 9.16
C ARG A 27 4.05 -23.18 9.10
N GLN A 28 4.42 -22.65 10.26
CA GLN A 28 5.53 -21.72 10.36
C GLN A 28 6.86 -22.49 10.29
N HIS A 29 7.56 -22.40 9.17
CA HIS A 29 8.94 -22.89 9.07
C HIS A 29 9.88 -21.90 9.77
N GLY A 30 10.74 -22.37 10.69
CA GLY A 30 11.48 -21.52 11.63
C GLY A 30 12.21 -20.31 11.04
N GLN A 31 12.95 -20.48 9.93
CA GLN A 31 13.69 -19.37 9.31
C GLN A 31 12.82 -18.34 8.59
N ASN A 32 11.50 -18.59 8.44
CA ASN A 32 10.53 -17.57 8.06
C ASN A 32 10.21 -16.69 9.28
N LEU A 33 11.22 -16.01 9.84
CA LEU A 33 10.97 -14.83 10.64
C LEU A 33 10.28 -13.82 9.70
N ILE A 34 8.96 -13.72 9.83
CA ILE A 34 8.16 -12.62 9.30
C ILE A 34 8.57 -11.38 10.12
N GLY A 35 9.72 -10.83 9.75
CA GLY A 35 10.36 -9.71 10.41
C GLY A 35 11.11 -8.95 9.34
N ALA A 36 10.64 -7.74 9.06
CA ALA A 36 11.30 -6.84 8.12
C ALA A 36 12.81 -6.79 8.45
N LYS A 37 13.66 -6.98 7.43
CA LYS A 37 15.06 -6.55 7.52
C LYS A 37 15.02 -5.09 7.96
N GLY A 38 15.37 -4.83 9.21
CA GLY A 38 15.12 -3.54 9.85
C GLY A 38 15.77 -2.39 9.09
N ILE A 39 15.34 -1.15 9.41
CA ILE A 39 15.92 0.10 8.90
C ILE A 39 17.45 0.09 8.92
N ARG A 40 18.06 -0.63 9.86
CA ARG A 40 19.52 -0.85 9.94
C ARG A 40 20.13 -1.32 8.61
N GLY A 41 19.47 -2.22 7.88
CA GLY A 41 19.94 -2.71 6.58
C GLY A 41 19.88 -1.67 5.45
N LEU A 42 19.01 -0.66 5.59
CA LEU A 42 18.95 0.50 4.70
C LEU A 42 20.05 1.51 5.09
N LEU A 43 20.14 1.87 6.37
CA LEU A 43 21.12 2.83 6.88
C LEU A 43 22.57 2.44 6.57
N VAL A 44 22.92 1.16 6.67
CA VAL A 44 24.30 0.69 6.45
C VAL A 44 24.67 0.44 4.99
N ARG A 45 23.74 0.62 4.03
CA ARG A 45 23.97 0.33 2.60
C ARG A 45 23.45 1.45 1.69
N PRO A 46 24.14 2.60 1.62
CA PRO A 46 23.70 3.78 0.84
C PRO A 46 23.48 3.47 -0.64
N ARG A 47 24.28 2.56 -1.23
CA ARG A 47 24.14 2.13 -2.64
C ARG A 47 22.79 1.48 -2.96
N ARG A 48 22.02 1.04 -1.95
CA ARG A 48 20.68 0.44 -2.13
C ARG A 48 19.53 1.44 -1.98
N TRP A 49 19.80 2.69 -1.63
CA TRP A 49 18.75 3.68 -1.36
C TRP A 49 17.94 4.01 -2.60
N GLY A 50 18.58 4.19 -3.76
CA GLY A 50 17.86 4.46 -5.02
C GLY A 50 16.91 3.34 -5.43
N ALA A 51 17.35 2.08 -5.31
CA ALA A 51 16.52 0.90 -5.59
C ALA A 51 15.38 0.78 -4.57
N TRP A 52 15.65 1.04 -3.30
CA TRP A 52 14.63 1.03 -2.26
C TRP A 52 13.60 2.16 -2.46
N LEU A 53 14.02 3.40 -2.75
CA LEU A 53 13.12 4.51 -3.06
C LEU A 53 12.24 4.18 -4.27
N SER A 54 12.83 3.64 -5.34
CA SER A 54 12.09 3.17 -6.53
C SER A 54 11.04 2.11 -6.16
N LYS A 55 11.39 1.18 -5.27
CA LYS A 55 10.47 0.15 -4.78
C LYS A 55 9.33 0.77 -3.96
N MET A 56 9.63 1.70 -3.06
CA MET A 56 8.62 2.39 -2.26
C MET A 56 7.67 3.20 -3.15
N HIS A 57 8.21 3.85 -4.19
CA HIS A 57 7.40 4.52 -5.20
C HIS A 57 6.47 3.55 -5.94
N CYS A 58 6.95 2.38 -6.36
CA CYS A 58 6.06 1.37 -6.96
C CYS A 58 4.99 0.92 -5.95
N LEU A 59 5.37 0.59 -4.71
CA LEU A 59 4.42 0.12 -3.69
C LEU A 59 3.33 1.16 -3.38
N TYR A 60 3.70 2.42 -3.23
CA TYR A 60 2.77 3.53 -3.05
C TYR A 60 1.79 3.62 -4.23
N ARG A 61 2.31 3.60 -5.47
CA ARG A 61 1.48 3.67 -6.69
C ARG A 61 0.53 2.48 -6.80
N VAL A 62 1.02 1.26 -6.53
CA VAL A 62 0.19 0.06 -6.54
C VAL A 62 -0.95 0.18 -5.53
N GLY A 63 -0.64 0.59 -4.29
CA GLY A 63 -1.66 0.79 -3.24
C GLY A 63 -2.69 1.86 -3.62
N TYR A 64 -2.24 2.97 -4.21
CA TYR A 64 -3.13 4.02 -4.70
C TYR A 64 -4.09 3.50 -5.78
N TYR A 65 -3.59 2.81 -6.81
CA TYR A 65 -4.43 2.28 -7.88
C TYR A 65 -5.37 1.17 -7.38
N GLN A 66 -4.91 0.32 -6.46
CA GLN A 66 -5.78 -0.65 -5.79
C GLN A 66 -6.95 0.04 -5.09
N GLY A 67 -6.67 1.07 -4.27
CA GLY A 67 -7.70 1.87 -3.62
C GLY A 67 -8.68 2.50 -4.61
N ARG A 68 -8.17 3.05 -5.72
CA ARG A 68 -9.01 3.62 -6.78
C ARG A 68 -9.93 2.57 -7.42
N MET A 69 -9.39 1.40 -7.76
CA MET A 69 -10.17 0.29 -8.33
C MET A 69 -11.26 -0.20 -7.36
N LEU A 70 -10.93 -0.29 -6.06
CA LEU A 70 -11.92 -0.62 -5.04
C LEU A 70 -12.99 0.46 -4.95
N ARG A 71 -12.61 1.73 -5.03
CA ARG A 71 -13.54 2.85 -4.97
C ARG A 71 -14.51 2.90 -6.16
N GLU A 72 -14.03 2.56 -7.35
CA GLU A 72 -14.84 2.44 -8.58
C GLU A 72 -15.85 1.28 -8.47
N ARG A 73 -15.45 0.18 -7.84
CA ARG A 73 -16.30 -1.02 -7.67
C ARG A 73 -17.19 -0.98 -6.42
N TRP A 74 -17.07 0.05 -5.58
CA TRP A 74 -17.79 0.14 -4.32
C TRP A 74 -19.30 0.34 -4.55
N PRO A 75 -20.18 -0.55 -4.06
CA PRO A 75 -21.63 -0.46 -4.27
C PRO A 75 -22.23 0.86 -3.79
N ALA A 76 -23.12 1.48 -4.57
CA ALA A 76 -23.79 2.72 -4.17
C ALA A 76 -24.73 2.51 -2.97
N ASP A 77 -25.40 1.36 -2.93
CA ASP A 77 -26.36 0.98 -1.88
C ASP A 77 -25.70 0.26 -0.69
N SER A 78 -24.54 0.77 -0.26
CA SER A 78 -23.83 0.20 0.88
C SER A 78 -24.50 0.60 2.20
N SER A 79 -24.38 -0.26 3.22
CA SER A 79 -24.83 0.03 4.59
C SER A 79 -24.24 1.35 5.14
N PRO A 80 -24.85 1.99 6.16
CA PRO A 80 -24.35 3.25 6.71
C PRO A 80 -22.86 3.22 7.13
N ASP A 81 -22.41 2.12 7.75
CA ASP A 81 -21.02 1.93 8.15
C ASP A 81 -20.07 1.90 6.93
N LEU A 82 -20.43 1.13 5.90
CA LEU A 82 -19.66 1.03 4.66
C LEU A 82 -19.60 2.36 3.91
N ARG A 83 -20.62 3.22 4.01
CA ARG A 83 -20.59 4.58 3.45
C ARG A 83 -19.55 5.46 4.14
N VAL A 84 -19.38 5.35 5.46
CA VAL A 84 -18.33 6.06 6.20
C VAL A 84 -16.94 5.61 5.74
N ARG A 85 -16.73 4.29 5.61
CA ARG A 85 -15.46 3.72 5.11
C ARG A 85 -15.13 4.14 3.68
N ARG A 86 -16.14 4.18 2.80
CA ARG A 86 -16.00 4.71 1.44
C ARG A 86 -15.57 6.18 1.45
N ALA A 87 -16.14 7.00 2.33
CA ALA A 87 -15.75 8.41 2.48
C ALA A 87 -14.34 8.60 3.07
N GLU A 88 -13.85 7.67 3.90
CA GLU A 88 -12.45 7.64 4.35
C GLU A 88 -11.51 7.29 3.19
N LEU A 89 -11.88 6.29 2.38
CA LEU A 89 -11.13 5.92 1.17
C LEU A 89 -11.07 7.09 0.17
N ASP A 90 -12.17 7.81 -0.03
CA ASP A 90 -12.21 9.00 -0.90
C ASP A 90 -11.23 10.08 -0.44
N ARG A 91 -11.27 10.42 0.86
CA ARG A 91 -10.33 11.39 1.45
C ARG A 91 -8.89 10.94 1.27
N LEU A 92 -8.60 9.66 1.43
CA LEU A 92 -7.26 9.12 1.23
C LEU A 92 -6.84 9.16 -0.24
N LEU A 93 -7.76 8.97 -1.20
CA LEU A 93 -7.46 9.01 -2.64
C LEU A 93 -7.20 10.43 -3.16
N GLU A 94 -7.64 11.48 -2.46
CA GLU A 94 -7.28 12.87 -2.81
C GLU A 94 -5.76 13.05 -2.90
N GLN A 95 -4.98 12.27 -2.15
CA GLN A 95 -3.53 12.34 -2.08
C GLN A 95 -2.83 12.21 -3.45
N GLY A 96 -3.47 11.53 -4.42
CA GLY A 96 -2.90 11.27 -5.74
C GLY A 96 -2.82 12.51 -6.62
N ALA A 97 -3.80 13.41 -6.52
CA ALA A 97 -3.86 14.66 -7.30
C ALA A 97 -3.07 15.81 -6.67
N ARG A 98 -2.62 15.66 -5.41
CA ARG A 98 -1.93 16.71 -4.65
C ARG A 98 -0.42 16.71 -4.90
N SER A 99 0.19 17.89 -4.75
CA SER A 99 1.64 18.07 -4.62
C SER A 99 2.16 17.38 -3.35
N GLY A 100 3.48 17.23 -3.22
CA GLY A 100 4.09 16.51 -2.10
C GLY A 100 3.65 17.02 -0.72
N LEU A 101 3.60 18.34 -0.52
CA LEU A 101 3.11 18.95 0.74
C LEU A 101 1.61 18.69 0.95
N GLY A 102 0.81 18.88 -0.10
CA GLY A 102 -0.64 18.63 -0.03
C GLY A 102 -0.95 17.16 0.29
N ARG A 103 -0.12 16.23 -0.20
CA ARG A 103 -0.19 14.80 0.09
C ARG A 103 0.10 14.50 1.55
N CYS A 104 1.15 15.09 2.12
CA CYS A 104 1.44 14.97 3.54
C CYS A 104 0.24 15.48 4.39
N GLY A 105 -0.38 16.59 3.98
CA GLY A 105 -1.60 17.10 4.61
C GLY A 105 -2.79 16.13 4.54
N VAL A 106 -2.98 15.43 3.41
CA VAL A 106 -4.00 14.37 3.31
C VAL A 106 -3.68 13.19 4.25
N LEU A 107 -2.43 12.71 4.25
CA LEU A 107 -2.00 11.60 5.10
C LEU A 107 -2.15 11.91 6.59
N LEU A 108 -1.79 13.13 7.02
CA LEU A 108 -2.00 13.61 8.39
C LEU A 108 -3.49 13.65 8.77
N ARG A 109 -4.35 14.20 7.90
CA ARG A 109 -5.80 14.25 8.14
C ARG A 109 -6.43 12.86 8.21
N CYS A 110 -5.91 11.91 7.43
CA CYS A 110 -6.31 10.51 7.48
C CYS A 110 -5.63 9.72 8.61
N ARG A 111 -4.82 10.38 9.45
CA ARG A 111 -4.05 9.77 10.55
C ARG A 111 -3.19 8.58 10.12
N VAL A 112 -2.64 8.63 8.91
CA VAL A 112 -1.76 7.56 8.40
C VAL A 112 -0.39 7.69 9.07
N HIS A 113 -0.04 6.67 9.87
CA HIS A 113 1.25 6.58 10.53
C HIS A 113 1.75 5.14 10.47
N ALA A 114 3.07 4.98 10.53
CA ALA A 114 3.69 3.66 10.69
C ALA A 114 3.76 3.29 12.18
N GLN A 115 4.06 2.02 12.46
CA GLN A 115 4.22 1.51 13.82
C GLN A 115 5.31 2.24 14.64
N HIS A 116 6.32 2.83 13.97
CA HIS A 116 7.43 3.52 14.62
C HIS A 116 7.57 4.96 14.11
N PRO A 117 7.84 5.96 14.97
CA PRO A 117 7.96 7.37 14.58
C PRO A 117 8.94 7.63 13.42
N ALA A 118 10.10 6.96 13.43
CA ALA A 118 11.08 7.06 12.35
C ALA A 118 10.55 6.56 11.00
N LEU A 119 9.74 5.50 10.99
CA LEU A 119 9.09 5.00 9.78
C LEU A 119 7.97 5.94 9.32
N THR A 120 7.29 6.60 10.26
CA THR A 120 6.31 7.63 9.97
C THR A 120 6.98 8.83 9.30
N LEU A 121 8.09 9.34 9.82
CA LEU A 121 8.87 10.41 9.18
C LEU A 121 9.34 10.01 7.77
N LEU A 122 9.81 8.77 7.61
CA LEU A 122 10.22 8.23 6.32
C LEU A 122 9.07 8.17 5.32
N LEU A 123 7.87 7.77 5.76
CA LEU A 123 6.65 7.79 4.95
C LEU A 123 6.31 9.20 4.46
N TYR A 124 6.37 10.21 5.34
CA TYR A 124 6.12 11.60 4.96
C TYR A 124 7.21 12.14 4.01
N ALA A 125 8.49 11.85 4.27
CA ALA A 125 9.57 12.24 3.37
C ALA A 125 9.39 11.64 1.97
N GLN A 126 8.96 10.38 1.86
CA GLN A 126 8.63 9.76 0.56
C GLN A 126 7.43 10.44 -0.10
N ALA A 127 6.39 10.77 0.66
CA ALA A 127 5.21 11.44 0.15
C ALA A 127 5.55 12.81 -0.47
N LEU A 128 6.54 13.53 0.09
CA LEU A 128 7.06 14.77 -0.48
C LEU A 128 7.76 14.57 -1.83
N LEU A 129 8.53 13.49 -1.98
CA LEU A 129 9.40 13.22 -3.13
C LEU A 129 8.67 12.60 -4.34
N LEU A 130 7.42 12.17 -4.15
CA LEU A 130 6.64 11.54 -5.20
C LEU A 130 5.90 12.56 -6.07
N SER A 131 6.02 12.43 -7.39
CA SER A 131 5.22 13.22 -8.34
C SER A 131 3.72 12.96 -8.19
N PRO A 132 2.85 13.91 -8.57
CA PRO A 132 1.41 13.69 -8.66
C PRO A 132 1.08 12.50 -9.57
N LEU A 133 0.10 11.70 -9.17
CA LEU A 133 -0.38 10.56 -9.95
C LEU A 133 -1.50 11.08 -10.87
N GLY A 134 -1.14 11.51 -12.07
CA GLY A 134 -2.09 11.96 -13.09
C GLY A 134 -3.09 10.85 -13.50
N HIS A 135 -4.18 11.25 -14.15
CA HIS A 135 -5.29 10.36 -14.57
C HIS A 135 -4.87 9.22 -15.53
N GLU A 136 -3.76 9.38 -16.26
CA GLU A 136 -3.43 8.68 -17.51
C GLU A 136 -2.42 7.50 -17.39
N GLN A 137 -2.39 6.71 -16.31
CA GLN A 137 -1.41 5.59 -16.22
C GLN A 137 -1.95 4.29 -15.58
N SER A 138 -3.16 3.86 -15.95
CA SER A 138 -3.70 2.57 -15.48
C SER A 138 -3.15 1.36 -16.26
N SER A 139 -2.91 1.49 -17.57
CA SER A 139 -2.60 0.34 -18.45
C SER A 139 -1.12 -0.07 -18.46
N ALA A 140 -0.19 0.88 -18.31
CA ALA A 140 1.25 0.62 -18.42
C ALA A 140 1.89 0.02 -17.15
N PHE A 141 1.24 0.14 -15.98
CA PHE A 141 1.89 -0.09 -14.70
C PHE A 141 1.94 -1.56 -14.27
N THR A 142 0.92 -2.35 -14.63
CA THR A 142 0.85 -3.78 -14.34
C THR A 142 1.97 -4.58 -15.03
N HIS A 143 2.39 -4.17 -16.23
CA HIS A 143 3.48 -4.83 -16.96
C HIS A 143 4.89 -4.35 -16.55
N GLY A 144 5.06 -3.07 -16.20
CA GLY A 144 6.37 -2.49 -15.88
C GLY A 144 6.95 -2.92 -14.52
N CYS A 145 6.14 -2.91 -13.45
CA CYS A 145 6.66 -3.26 -12.11
C CYS A 145 6.92 -4.77 -11.97
N HIS A 146 6.24 -5.61 -12.76
CA HIS A 146 6.47 -7.07 -12.76
C HIS A 146 7.78 -7.47 -13.45
N LYS A 147 8.20 -6.77 -14.52
CA LYS A 147 9.49 -7.03 -15.21
C LYS A 147 10.68 -6.62 -14.36
N ARG A 148 10.61 -5.51 -13.61
CA ARG A 148 11.72 -5.03 -12.77
C ARG A 148 12.00 -5.93 -11.55
N GLN A 149 11.02 -6.70 -11.08
CA GLN A 149 11.21 -7.68 -10.01
C GLN A 149 11.81 -9.02 -10.48
N ARG A 150 11.68 -9.38 -11.77
CA ARG A 150 12.31 -10.60 -12.33
C ARG A 150 13.77 -10.41 -12.72
N GLY A 151 14.20 -9.17 -13.00
CA GLY A 151 15.58 -8.86 -13.42
C GLY A 151 16.65 -9.02 -12.33
N GLU A 152 16.29 -9.08 -11.04
CA GLU A 152 17.25 -9.29 -9.94
C GLU A 152 17.45 -10.77 -9.56
N ALA A 153 16.73 -11.69 -10.20
CA ALA A 153 16.81 -13.13 -9.92
C ALA A 153 17.73 -13.92 -10.89
N SER A 154 18.33 -13.27 -11.89
CA SER A 154 19.11 -13.93 -12.95
C SER A 154 20.59 -13.52 -12.98
N GLN A 155 21.18 -13.26 -11.81
CA GLN A 155 22.63 -13.15 -11.65
C GLN A 155 23.05 -13.74 -10.30
N ARG A 156 22.99 -15.07 -10.20
CA ARG A 156 23.82 -15.89 -9.31
C ARG A 156 24.10 -17.21 -10.01
#